data_AF-F3KCS5-F1
#
_entry.id   AF-F3KCS5-F1
#
_cell.length_a   1.000
_cell.length_b   1.000
_cell.length_c   1.000
_cell.angle_alpha   90.00
_cell.angle_beta   90.00
_cell.angle_gamma   90.00
#
_symmetry.space_group_name_H-M   'P 1'
#
loop_
_entity.id
_entity.type
_entity.pdbx_description
1 polymer ?
#
loop_
_entity_poly.entity_id
_entity_poly.type
_entity_poly.pdbx_seq_one_letter_code
_entity_poly.pdbx_strand_id
1 'polypeptide(L)'
;MALWITIAFVYIQISKQVSDSNIQITLTIGALLLLLFNTASIIAMLRHYAQDKDFIYEIDIRHLDEAKARKANNSLASQAPQKSSGD
;
A
#
# COMPACT_ATOMS: atom_id res chain seq x y z
N MET A 1 -9.76 -6.30 -9.85
CA MET A 1 -10.10 -6.94 -11.14
C MET A 1 -11.50 -7.53 -11.16
N ALA A 2 -11.85 -8.46 -10.25
CA ALA A 2 -13.20 -9.05 -10.19
C ALA A 2 -14.35 -8.01 -10.21
N LEU A 3 -14.28 -6.98 -9.37
CA LEU A 3 -15.31 -5.94 -9.31
C LEU A 3 -15.57 -5.24 -10.66
N TRP A 4 -14.52 -4.78 -11.32
CA TRP A 4 -14.63 -4.05 -12.59
C TRP A 4 -15.27 -4.92 -13.67
N ILE A 5 -14.88 -6.20 -13.72
CA ILE A 5 -15.44 -7.19 -14.65
C ILE A 5 -16.92 -7.42 -14.36
N THR A 6 -17.31 -7.58 -13.09
CA THR A 6 -18.72 -7.78 -12.70
C THR A 6 -19.57 -6.57 -13.08
N ILE A 7 -19.11 -5.35 -12.82
CA ILE A 7 -19.83 -4.12 -13.17
C ILE A 7 -20.01 -4.02 -14.70
N ALA A 8 -18.94 -4.24 -15.47
CA ALA A 8 -19.00 -4.21 -16.93
C ALA A 8 -19.96 -5.26 -17.51
N PHE A 9 -19.91 -6.50 -16.98
CA PHE A 9 -20.80 -7.57 -17.40
C PHE A 9 -22.28 -7.23 -17.15
N VAL A 10 -22.60 -6.77 -15.94
CA VAL A 10 -23.97 -6.39 -15.57
C VAL A 10 -24.46 -5.24 -16.44
N TYR A 11 -23.62 -4.23 -16.69
CA TYR A 11 -23.97 -3.10 -17.56
C TYR A 11 -24.30 -3.56 -18.98
N ILE A 12 -23.47 -4.42 -19.58
CA ILE A 12 -23.73 -4.97 -20.92
C ILE A 12 -25.04 -5.75 -20.94
N GLN A 13 -25.30 -6.61 -19.96
CA GLN A 13 -26.54 -7.41 -19.93
C GLN A 13 -27.80 -6.54 -19.77
N ILE A 14 -27.75 -5.51 -18.95
CA ILE A 14 -28.92 -4.63 -18.76
C ILE A 14 -29.11 -3.72 -19.98
N SER A 15 -28.03 -3.21 -20.57
CA SER A 15 -28.10 -2.37 -21.77
C SER A 15 -28.76 -3.07 -22.96
N LYS A 16 -28.63 -4.40 -23.06
CA LYS A 16 -29.29 -5.22 -24.09
C LYS A 16 -30.79 -5.46 -23.82
N GLN A 17 -31.25 -5.34 -22.58
CA GLN A 17 -32.65 -5.55 -22.22
C GLN A 17 -33.48 -4.26 -22.22
N VAL A 18 -32.83 -3.09 -22.11
CA VAL A 18 -33.52 -1.80 -22.00
C VAL A 18 -33.49 -1.07 -23.33
N SER A 19 -34.67 -0.83 -23.91
CA SER A 19 -34.84 -0.08 -25.16
C SER A 19 -35.07 1.43 -24.97
N ASP A 20 -35.34 1.88 -23.74
CA ASP A 20 -35.62 3.29 -23.43
C ASP A 20 -34.32 4.07 -23.14
N SER A 21 -34.10 5.15 -23.90
CA SER A 21 -32.93 6.03 -23.77
C SER A 21 -32.78 6.67 -22.39
N ASN A 22 -33.88 7.06 -21.73
CA ASN A 22 -33.81 7.73 -20.42
C ASN A 22 -33.34 6.77 -19.34
N ILE A 23 -33.77 5.51 -19.43
CA ILE A 23 -33.35 4.45 -18.52
C ILE A 23 -31.87 4.13 -18.75
N GLN A 24 -31.42 4.04 -20.02
CA GLN A 24 -30.00 3.81 -20.33
C GLN A 24 -29.07 4.90 -19.79
N ILE A 25 -29.46 6.17 -19.92
CA ILE A 25 -28.68 7.30 -19.38
C ILE A 25 -28.54 7.18 -17.87
N THR A 26 -29.66 6.94 -17.17
CA THR A 26 -29.66 6.78 -15.71
C THR A 26 -28.78 5.60 -15.28
N LEU A 27 -28.87 4.47 -15.99
CA LEU A 27 -28.07 3.28 -15.72
C LEU A 27 -26.58 3.54 -15.92
N THR A 28 -26.23 4.28 -16.96
CA THR A 28 -24.84 4.63 -17.30
C THR A 28 -24.23 5.53 -16.24
N ILE A 29 -24.97 6.57 -15.80
CA ILE A 29 -24.53 7.45 -14.72
C ILE A 29 -24.36 6.66 -13.42
N GLY A 30 -25.32 5.79 -13.08
CA GLY A 30 -25.24 4.92 -11.91
C GLY A 30 -24.02 3.99 -11.95
N ALA A 31 -23.76 3.35 -13.10
CA ALA A 31 -22.61 2.48 -13.29
C ALA A 31 -21.28 3.24 -13.18
N LEU A 32 -21.19 4.44 -13.76
CA LEU A 32 -20.01 5.29 -13.67
C LEU A 32 -19.73 5.73 -12.23
N LEU A 33 -20.75 6.21 -11.52
CA LEU A 33 -20.61 6.59 -10.12
C LEU A 33 -20.17 5.40 -9.26
N LEU A 34 -20.81 4.24 -9.45
CA LEU A 34 -20.46 3.03 -8.72
C LEU A 34 -18.99 2.63 -8.96
N LEU A 35 -18.54 2.66 -10.21
CA LEU A 35 -17.16 2.33 -10.57
C LEU A 35 -16.17 3.33 -9.96
N LEU A 36 -16.48 4.63 -10.03
CA LEU A 36 -15.63 5.70 -9.53
C LEU A 36 -15.49 5.64 -8.01
N PHE A 37 -16.60 5.54 -7.29
CA PHE A 37 -16.57 5.43 -5.82
C PHE A 37 -15.87 4.16 -5.37
N ASN A 38 -16.11 3.02 -6.02
CA ASN A 38 -15.46 1.79 -5.62
C ASN A 38 -13.93 1.85 -5.85
N THR A 39 -13.51 2.44 -6.97
CA THR A 39 -12.10 2.67 -7.26
C THR A 39 -11.47 3.62 -6.23
N ALA A 40 -12.15 4.72 -5.89
CA ALA A 40 -11.71 5.64 -4.85
C ALA A 40 -11.56 4.94 -3.48
N SER A 41 -12.50 4.06 -3.11
CA SER A 41 -12.41 3.27 -1.88
C SER A 41 -11.20 2.34 -1.85
N ILE A 42 -10.91 1.64 -2.95
CA ILE A 42 -9.72 0.79 -3.07
C ILE A 42 -8.45 1.64 -2.97
N ILE A 43 -8.39 2.78 -3.68
CA ILE A 43 -7.25 3.69 -3.62
C ILE A 43 -7.06 4.25 -2.20
N ALA A 44 -8.14 4.63 -1.53
CA ALA A 44 -8.09 5.12 -0.15
C ALA A 44 -7.55 4.04 0.80
N MET A 45 -8.01 2.79 0.63
CA MET A 45 -7.47 1.65 1.36
C MET A 45 -5.98 1.48 1.08
N LEU A 46 -5.56 1.44 -0.19
CA LEU A 46 -4.15 1.29 -0.56
C LEU A 46 -3.27 2.44 -0.04
N ARG A 47 -3.76 3.68 -0.10
CA ARG A 47 -3.06 4.87 0.39
C ARG A 47 -2.85 4.80 1.91
N HIS A 48 -3.86 4.35 2.64
CA HIS A 48 -3.74 4.13 4.07
C HIS A 48 -2.76 2.99 4.40
N TYR A 49 -2.81 1.88 3.66
CA TYR A 49 -1.86 0.77 3.79
C TYR A 49 -0.41 1.18 3.49
N ALA A 50 -0.19 2.13 2.58
CA ALA A 50 1.14 2.68 2.33
C ALA A 50 1.64 3.49 3.53
N GLN A 51 0.81 4.37 4.10
CA GLN A 51 1.15 5.12 5.32
C GLN A 51 1.40 4.20 6.53
N ASP A 52 0.64 3.11 6.66
CA ASP A 52 0.81 2.16 7.77
C ASP A 52 2.06 1.28 7.60
N LYS A 53 2.52 1.05 6.36
CA LYS A 53 3.75 0.28 6.11
C LYS A 53 5.01 1.06 6.47
N ASP A 54 5.05 2.36 6.22
CA ASP A 54 6.22 3.18 6.53
C ASP A 54 6.53 3.16 8.04
N PHE A 55 5.49 3.11 8.89
CA PHE A 55 5.65 3.00 10.33
C PHE A 55 6.24 1.65 10.79
N ILE A 56 5.82 0.53 10.19
CA ILE A 56 6.27 -0.81 10.60
C ILE A 56 7.73 -1.05 10.19
N TYR A 57 8.16 -0.58 9.01
CA TYR A 57 9.53 -0.81 8.52
C TYR A 57 10.57 0.15 9.13
N GLU A 58 10.20 1.36 9.55
CA GLU A 58 11.14 2.26 10.24
C GLU A 58 11.72 1.66 11.53
N ILE A 59 10.89 0.96 12.31
CA ILE A 59 11.31 0.35 13.58
C ILE A 59 12.28 -0.82 13.35
N ASP A 60 11.98 -1.69 12.39
CA ASP A 60 12.84 -2.85 12.09
C ASP A 60 14.17 -2.43 11.46
N ILE A 61 14.18 -1.43 10.55
CA ILE A 61 15.42 -0.89 9.97
C ILE A 61 16.29 -0.23 11.06
N ARG A 62 15.68 0.54 11.97
CA ARG A 62 16.41 1.21 13.06
C ARG A 62 17.09 0.22 14.00
N HIS A 63 16.42 -0.88 14.38
CA HIS A 63 17.05 -1.90 15.22
C HIS A 63 18.19 -2.64 14.52
N LEU A 64 18.07 -2.90 13.21
CA LEU A 64 19.13 -3.50 12.41
C LEU A 64 20.35 -2.58 12.30
N ASP A 65 20.12 -1.27 12.16
CA ASP A 65 21.20 -0.28 12.12
C ASP A 65 21.90 -0.14 13.47
N GLU A 66 21.17 -0.13 14.58
CA GLU A 66 21.77 -0.14 15.92
C GLU A 66 22.58 -1.42 16.19
N ALA A 67 22.12 -2.58 15.72
CA ALA A 67 22.86 -3.83 15.84
C ALA A 67 24.16 -3.82 15.03
N LYS A 68 24.14 -3.24 13.82
CA LYS A 68 25.34 -3.02 13.00
C LYS A 68 26.30 -2.02 13.65
N ALA A 69 25.80 -0.89 14.16
CA ALA A 69 26.59 0.13 14.83
C ALA A 69 27.27 -0.42 16.10
N ARG A 70 26.56 -1.24 16.89
CA ARG A 70 27.13 -1.94 18.05
C ARG A 70 28.26 -2.89 17.66
N LYS A 71 28.09 -3.67 16.58
CA LYS A 71 29.15 -4.56 16.07
C LYS A 71 30.38 -3.77 15.59
N ALA A 72 30.17 -2.67 14.86
CA ALA A 72 31.25 -1.81 14.39
C ALA A 72 32.02 -1.20 15.57
N ASN A 73 31.34 -0.62 16.55
CA ASN A 73 31.97 -0.04 17.74
C ASN A 73 32.74 -1.09 18.56
N ASN A 74 32.20 -2.31 18.71
CA ASN A 74 32.88 -3.36 19.44
C ASN A 74 34.15 -3.84 18.70
N SER A 75 34.14 -3.83 17.37
CA SER A 75 35.33 -4.16 16.56
C SER A 75 36.42 -3.09 16.61
N LEU A 76 36.04 -1.81 16.78
CA LEU A 76 36.97 -0.69 16.98
C LEU A 76 37.55 -0.68 18.41
N ALA A 77 36.71 -0.98 19.42
CA ALA A 77 37.16 -1.14 20.80
C ALA A 77 38.10 -2.35 20.97
N SER A 78 37.89 -3.42 20.19
CA SER A 78 38.78 -4.60 20.16
C SER A 78 40.12 -4.33 19.43
N GLN A 79 40.21 -3.24 18.65
CA GLN A 79 41.41 -2.82 17.93
C GLN A 79 42.12 -1.63 18.58
N ALA A 80 41.53 -1.04 19.64
CA ALA A 80 42.21 -0.02 20.42
C ALA A 80 43.44 -0.66 21.09
N PRO A 81 44.66 -0.12 20.88
CA PRO A 81 45.85 -0.71 21.47
C PRO A 81 45.69 -0.68 22.98
N GLN A 82 45.84 -1.85 23.62
CA GLN A 82 46.11 -1.88 25.05
C GLN A 82 47.36 -1.03 25.27
N LYS A 83 47.17 0.21 25.74
CA LYS A 83 48.26 0.97 26.32
C LYS A 83 48.67 0.16 27.53
N SER A 84 49.79 -0.54 27.39
CA SER A 84 50.44 -1.30 28.44
C SER A 84 50.52 -0.40 29.67
N SER A 85 49.73 -0.74 30.69
CA SER A 85 50.01 -0.32 32.05
C SER A 85 51.26 -1.09 32.45
N GLY A 86 52.43 -0.54 32.10
CA GLY A 86 53.72 -0.98 32.58
C GLY A 86 54.03 -0.23 33.88
N ASP A 87 54.29 -1.03 34.92
CA ASP A 87 55.16 -0.84 36.09
C ASP A 87 55.30 0.54 36.74
#